data_AF-A0A533W9E2-F1
#
_entry.id   AF-A0A533W9E2-F1
#
_cell.length_a   1.000
_cell.length_b   1.000
_cell.length_c   1.000
_cell.angle_alpha   90.00
_cell.angle_beta   90.00
_cell.angle_gamma   90.00
#
_symmetry.space_group_name_H-M   'P 1'
#
loop_
_entity.id
_entity.type
_entity.pdbx_description
1 polymer ?
#
loop_
_entity_poly.entity_id
_entity_poly.type
_entity_poly.pdbx_seq_one_letter_code
_entity_poly.pdbx_strand_id
1 'polypeptide(L)'
;MSHDEHEHEKEPIILTSGRRLGKGLAIIVITLAVGAAIAVPFFHDFYKNPPLVTQRHKTTPPTTQPPAEAGTTTISIFQGASTQGNPDFSSDEKPQVPLGNKIVWDNQDKTLHTATSGTGPDDPDKGKLFDTSYITGGEKSKPVELKGAKVGDTINYFCSVHPYMTSKITIIAAEKGGQAGGTSGGNAGGAAGTTLTILAGASTQGSPDFDPGQAIRYQLHYWRTICRHNA
;
A
#
# COMPACT_ATOMS: atom_id res chain seq x y z
N MET A 1 14.95 -88.83 22.96
CA MET A 1 15.17 -87.38 23.17
C MET A 1 15.58 -86.80 21.83
N SER A 2 14.66 -86.09 21.19
CA SER A 2 14.83 -85.35 19.94
C SER A 2 15.60 -84.06 20.21
N HIS A 3 16.69 -83.85 19.47
CA HIS A 3 17.26 -82.53 19.27
C HIS A 3 16.95 -82.16 17.82
N ASP A 4 15.84 -81.45 17.65
CA ASP A 4 15.57 -80.66 16.45
C ASP A 4 16.28 -79.31 16.66
N GLU A 5 17.49 -79.16 16.12
CA GLU A 5 18.09 -77.84 15.94
C GLU A 5 17.59 -77.30 14.60
N HIS A 6 16.62 -76.38 14.69
CA HIS A 6 16.20 -75.53 13.59
C HIS A 6 17.39 -74.66 13.14
N GLU A 7 18.12 -75.12 12.11
CA GLU A 7 19.00 -74.23 11.36
C GLU A 7 18.12 -73.23 10.60
N HIS A 8 18.08 -72.00 11.11
CA HIS A 8 17.51 -70.86 10.39
C HIS A 8 18.30 -70.63 9.10
N GLU A 9 17.67 -70.90 7.96
CA GLU A 9 18.15 -70.49 6.64
C GLU A 9 18.46 -69.00 6.65
N LYS A 10 19.75 -68.69 6.59
CA LYS A 10 20.24 -67.31 6.49
C LYS A 10 20.06 -66.88 5.04
N GLU A 11 18.96 -66.19 4.75
CA GLU A 11 18.77 -65.59 3.42
C GLU A 11 20.00 -64.76 3.04
N PRO A 12 20.56 -64.93 1.83
CA PRO A 12 21.68 -64.10 1.40
C PRO A 12 21.17 -62.66 1.24
N ILE A 13 21.57 -61.79 2.16
CA ILE A 13 21.41 -60.35 2.02
C ILE A 13 22.05 -59.95 0.68
N ILE A 14 21.21 -59.59 -0.29
CA ILE A 14 21.65 -59.18 -1.63
C ILE A 14 22.40 -57.84 -1.49
N LEU A 15 23.71 -57.91 -1.24
CA LEU A 15 24.60 -56.76 -1.25
C LEU A 15 24.64 -56.20 -2.67
N THR A 16 24.08 -55.01 -2.85
CA THR A 16 24.04 -54.36 -4.16
C THR A 16 25.47 -54.17 -4.67
N SER A 17 25.78 -54.61 -5.89
CA SER A 17 27.14 -54.44 -6.44
C SER A 17 27.52 -52.96 -6.46
N GLY A 18 28.77 -52.59 -6.16
CA GLY A 18 29.22 -51.19 -6.15
C GLY A 18 28.93 -50.44 -7.47
N ARG A 19 28.90 -51.14 -8.60
CA ARG A 19 28.52 -50.59 -9.91
C ARG A 19 27.02 -50.26 -10.02
N ARG A 20 26.15 -51.04 -9.37
CA ARG A 20 24.70 -50.75 -9.27
C ARG A 20 24.43 -49.64 -8.25
N LEU A 21 25.15 -49.62 -7.14
CA LEU A 21 25.10 -48.54 -6.16
C LEU A 21 25.53 -47.20 -6.76
N GLY A 22 26.65 -47.16 -7.49
CA GLY A 22 27.13 -45.94 -8.16
C GLY A 22 26.16 -45.41 -9.22
N LYS A 23 25.52 -46.30 -10.00
CA LYS A 23 24.46 -45.90 -10.95
C LYS A 23 23.24 -45.33 -10.23
N GLY A 24 22.84 -45.92 -9.10
CA GLY A 24 21.76 -45.41 -8.26
C GLY A 24 22.06 -44.02 -7.70
N LEU A 25 23.27 -43.82 -7.15
CA LEU A 25 23.71 -42.53 -6.62
C LEU A 25 23.73 -41.45 -7.71
N ALA A 26 24.24 -41.78 -8.90
CA ALA A 26 24.29 -40.84 -10.02
C ALA A 26 22.91 -40.36 -10.44
N ILE A 27 21.90 -41.25 -10.48
CA ILE A 27 20.52 -40.87 -10.80
C ILE A 27 19.98 -39.88 -9.77
N ILE A 28 20.18 -40.14 -8.47
CA ILE A 28 19.71 -39.26 -7.39
C ILE A 28 20.37 -37.88 -7.51
N VAL A 29 21.68 -37.81 -7.71
CA VAL A 29 22.41 -36.54 -7.85
C VAL A 29 21.92 -35.74 -9.06
N ILE A 30 21.69 -36.39 -10.21
CA ILE A 30 21.18 -35.72 -11.41
C ILE A 30 19.77 -35.17 -11.16
N THR A 31 18.89 -35.95 -10.53
CA THR A 31 17.52 -35.48 -10.22
C THR A 31 17.51 -34.28 -9.27
N LEU A 32 18.38 -34.27 -8.25
CA LEU A 32 18.52 -33.12 -7.35
C LEU A 32 19.10 -31.90 -8.05
N ALA A 33 20.09 -32.08 -8.95
CA ALA A 33 20.70 -30.99 -9.70
C ALA A 33 19.71 -30.32 -10.67
N VAL A 34 18.89 -31.11 -11.38
CA VAL A 34 17.83 -30.58 -12.25
C VAL A 34 16.75 -29.89 -11.43
N GLY A 35 16.34 -30.48 -10.30
CA GLY A 35 15.40 -29.84 -9.37
C GLY A 35 15.91 -28.49 -8.86
N ALA A 36 17.18 -28.41 -8.46
CA ALA A 36 17.80 -27.16 -8.03
C ALA A 36 17.89 -26.12 -9.16
N ALA A 37 18.23 -26.53 -10.39
CA ALA A 37 18.31 -25.63 -11.53
C ALA A 37 16.96 -24.98 -11.88
N ILE A 38 15.83 -25.65 -11.58
CA ILE A 38 14.48 -25.11 -11.76
C ILE A 38 14.03 -24.30 -10.55
N ALA A 39 14.28 -24.80 -9.33
CA ALA A 39 13.80 -24.18 -8.10
C ALA A 39 14.57 -22.89 -7.75
N VAL A 40 15.88 -22.81 -8.03
CA VAL A 40 16.70 -21.66 -7.63
C VAL A 40 16.28 -20.37 -8.36
N PRO A 41 16.08 -20.34 -9.70
CA PRO A 41 15.57 -19.14 -10.38
C PRO A 41 14.21 -18.72 -9.85
N PHE A 42 13.28 -19.68 -9.71
CA PHE A 42 11.92 -19.40 -9.21
C PHE A 42 11.91 -18.87 -7.77
N PHE A 43 12.74 -19.44 -6.89
CA PHE A 43 12.87 -18.98 -5.51
C PHE A 43 13.56 -17.61 -5.43
N HIS A 44 14.51 -17.32 -6.34
CA HIS A 44 15.14 -16.02 -6.45
C HIS A 44 14.14 -14.93 -6.90
N ASP A 45 13.25 -15.26 -7.84
CA ASP A 45 12.17 -14.38 -8.29
C ASP A 45 11.13 -14.16 -7.19
N PHE A 46 10.75 -15.21 -6.45
CA PHE A 46 9.87 -15.10 -5.28
C PHE A 46 10.50 -14.23 -4.17
N TYR A 47 11.80 -14.37 -3.92
CA TYR A 47 12.51 -13.56 -2.93
C TYR A 47 12.58 -12.08 -3.33
N LYS A 48 12.79 -11.79 -4.62
CA LYS A 48 12.82 -10.42 -5.15
C LYS A 48 11.42 -9.79 -5.21
N ASN A 49 10.41 -10.58 -5.56
CA ASN A 49 9.06 -10.13 -5.85
C ASN A 49 8.04 -10.92 -5.00
N PRO A 50 8.01 -10.70 -3.66
CA PRO A 50 7.12 -11.45 -2.79
C PRO A 50 5.64 -11.15 -3.12
N PRO A 51 4.73 -12.13 -2.96
CA PRO A 51 3.31 -11.91 -3.15
C PRO A 51 2.78 -10.84 -2.17
N LEU A 52 1.80 -10.06 -2.65
CA LEU A 52 1.24 -8.85 -2.01
C LEU A 52 0.80 -9.04 -0.54
N VAL A 53 0.54 -10.28 -0.10
CA VAL A 53 0.04 -10.61 1.24
C VAL A 53 1.13 -10.55 2.33
N THR A 54 2.42 -10.47 1.97
CA THR A 54 3.54 -10.36 2.93
C THR A 54 4.10 -8.94 3.05
N GLN A 55 3.53 -7.95 2.34
CA GLN A 55 3.80 -6.53 2.59
C GLN A 55 2.94 -6.04 3.77
N ARG A 56 3.09 -6.66 4.95
CA ARG A 56 2.90 -5.87 6.17
C ARG A 56 3.96 -4.79 6.08
N HIS A 57 3.54 -3.54 5.86
CA HIS A 57 4.38 -2.36 6.00
C HIS A 57 5.40 -2.63 7.09
N LYS A 58 6.66 -2.85 6.71
CA LYS A 58 7.74 -2.79 7.66
C LYS A 58 7.84 -1.30 7.93
N THR A 59 7.16 -0.86 8.98
CA THR A 59 7.32 0.49 9.49
C THR A 59 8.80 0.63 9.78
N THR A 60 9.52 1.27 8.86
CA THR A 60 10.84 1.80 9.16
C THR A 60 10.67 2.58 10.47
N PRO A 61 11.53 2.36 11.49
CA PRO A 61 11.55 3.25 12.65
C PRO A 61 11.53 4.68 12.14
N PRO A 62 10.78 5.60 12.76
CA PRO A 62 10.61 6.94 12.23
C PRO A 62 12.00 7.56 12.11
N THR A 63 12.57 7.54 10.91
CA THR A 63 13.62 8.47 10.55
C THR A 63 12.88 9.78 10.58
N THR A 64 13.26 10.64 11.53
CA THR A 64 12.66 11.93 11.85
C THR A 64 12.13 12.58 10.58
N GLN A 65 10.87 12.30 10.28
CA GLN A 65 10.17 12.88 9.16
C GLN A 65 9.96 14.32 9.63
N PRO A 66 10.37 15.34 8.84
CA PRO A 66 9.98 16.70 9.12
C PRO A 66 8.48 16.69 9.45
N PRO A 67 8.04 17.37 10.53
CA PRO A 67 6.63 17.44 10.89
C PRO A 67 5.81 17.67 9.63
N ALA A 68 4.76 16.87 9.42
CA ALA A 68 3.88 17.03 8.27
C ALA A 68 3.50 18.51 8.18
N GLU A 69 4.05 19.19 7.18
CA GLU A 69 3.97 20.63 7.09
C GLU A 69 2.50 20.96 6.84
N ALA A 70 1.91 21.77 7.72
CA ALA A 70 0.51 22.14 7.60
C ALA A 70 0.27 22.73 6.20
N GLY A 71 -0.69 22.16 5.46
CA GLY A 71 -0.96 22.55 4.08
C GLY A 71 -0.19 21.77 3.01
N THR A 72 0.45 20.64 3.34
CA THR A 72 1.05 19.73 2.33
C THR A 72 0.36 18.37 2.34
N THR A 73 -0.05 17.90 1.15
CA THR A 73 -0.55 16.54 0.90
C THR A 73 0.56 15.71 0.26
N THR A 74 0.88 14.55 0.83
CA THR A 74 1.87 13.62 0.26
C THR A 74 1.18 12.49 -0.50
N ILE A 75 1.66 12.19 -1.70
CA ILE A 75 1.22 11.06 -2.54
C ILE A 75 2.38 10.09 -2.71
N SER A 76 2.24 8.84 -2.27
CA SER A 76 3.30 7.84 -2.44
C SER A 76 3.32 7.27 -3.86
N ILE A 77 4.51 7.01 -4.39
CA ILE A 77 4.75 6.09 -5.51
C ILE A 77 5.30 4.82 -4.89
N PHE A 78 4.58 3.71 -5.03
CA PHE A 78 4.87 2.50 -4.29
C PHE A 78 6.10 1.76 -4.80
N GLN A 79 6.69 0.96 -3.91
CA GLN A 79 7.73 0.03 -4.30
C GLN A 79 7.21 -0.95 -5.36
N GLY A 80 7.95 -1.08 -6.47
CA GLY A 80 7.55 -1.93 -7.59
C GLY A 80 6.54 -1.31 -8.55
N ALA A 81 6.20 -0.03 -8.42
CA ALA A 81 5.30 0.71 -9.33
C ALA A 81 5.81 0.71 -10.80
N SER A 82 7.13 0.60 -10.99
CA SER A 82 7.77 0.40 -12.30
C SER A 82 7.47 -0.94 -12.98
N THR A 83 6.74 -1.85 -12.36
CA THR A 83 6.25 -3.08 -12.99
C THR A 83 4.77 -2.95 -13.31
N GLN A 84 4.42 -3.06 -14.60
CA GLN A 84 3.03 -2.96 -15.03
C GLN A 84 2.15 -4.02 -14.35
N GLY A 85 0.99 -3.59 -13.84
CA GLY A 85 0.04 -4.45 -13.13
C GLY A 85 0.21 -4.43 -11.60
N ASN A 86 1.33 -3.88 -11.08
CA ASN A 86 1.46 -3.59 -9.66
C ASN A 86 0.72 -2.29 -9.30
N PRO A 87 0.34 -2.10 -8.02
CA PRO A 87 -0.07 -0.80 -7.50
C PRO A 87 1.03 0.25 -7.76
N ASP A 88 0.64 1.43 -8.21
CA ASP A 88 1.56 2.45 -8.71
C ASP A 88 1.62 3.68 -7.78
N PHE A 89 0.65 4.58 -7.87
CA PHE A 89 0.45 5.68 -6.94
C PHE A 89 -0.40 5.21 -5.77
N SER A 90 -0.27 5.85 -4.60
CA SER A 90 -1.11 5.56 -3.43
C SER A 90 -2.58 5.49 -3.82
N SER A 91 -3.12 4.27 -3.75
CA SER A 91 -4.45 3.93 -4.20
C SER A 91 -5.26 3.43 -3.02
N ASP A 92 -5.93 4.35 -2.35
CA ASP A 92 -7.22 4.08 -1.71
C ASP A 92 -8.09 5.32 -2.03
N GLU A 93 -8.72 5.28 -3.21
CA GLU A 93 -9.62 6.30 -3.78
C GLU A 93 -9.05 7.72 -3.99
N LYS A 94 -8.38 7.96 -5.13
CA LYS A 94 -8.09 9.29 -5.72
C LYS A 94 -7.58 10.34 -4.70
N PRO A 95 -6.27 10.62 -4.59
CA PRO A 95 -5.75 11.57 -3.61
C PRO A 95 -6.58 12.85 -3.56
N GLN A 96 -7.25 13.05 -2.42
CA GLN A 96 -8.03 14.23 -2.15
C GLN A 96 -7.07 15.30 -1.64
N VAL A 97 -6.98 16.38 -2.38
CA VAL A 97 -6.08 17.49 -2.04
C VAL A 97 -6.96 18.67 -1.64
N PRO A 98 -6.92 19.10 -0.37
CA PRO A 98 -7.56 20.33 0.05
C PRO A 98 -7.10 21.50 -0.81
N LEU A 99 -8.05 22.35 -1.22
CA LEU A 99 -7.74 23.52 -2.04
C LEU A 99 -6.69 24.40 -1.35
N GLY A 100 -5.62 24.73 -2.07
CA GLY A 100 -4.51 25.54 -1.56
C GLY A 100 -3.38 24.73 -0.92
N ASN A 101 -3.55 23.42 -0.72
CA ASN A 101 -2.43 22.58 -0.30
C ASN A 101 -1.38 22.43 -1.41
N LYS A 102 -0.13 22.29 -0.98
CA LYS A 102 0.96 21.81 -1.84
C LYS A 102 0.92 20.29 -1.92
N ILE A 103 1.37 19.74 -3.03
CA ILE A 103 1.45 18.30 -3.25
C ILE A 103 2.91 17.89 -3.33
N VAL A 104 3.28 16.84 -2.61
CA VAL A 104 4.60 16.21 -2.67
C VAL A 104 4.43 14.75 -3.06
N TRP A 105 5.17 14.27 -4.05
CA TRP A 105 5.23 12.86 -4.37
C TRP A 105 6.42 12.20 -3.68
N ASP A 106 6.18 11.11 -2.95
CA ASP A 106 7.21 10.33 -2.27
C ASP A 106 7.53 9.06 -3.06
N ASN A 107 8.70 9.02 -3.71
CA ASN A 107 9.11 7.87 -4.49
C ASN A 107 9.68 6.79 -3.60
N GLN A 108 8.85 5.83 -3.20
CA GLN A 108 9.24 4.67 -2.39
C GLN A 108 9.75 3.51 -3.27
N ASP A 109 9.69 3.65 -4.59
CA ASP A 109 10.34 2.73 -5.51
C ASP A 109 11.85 2.98 -5.58
N LYS A 110 12.58 2.02 -6.17
CA LYS A 110 14.02 2.15 -6.44
C LYS A 110 14.32 2.75 -7.82
N THR A 111 13.29 2.90 -8.64
CA THR A 111 13.41 3.37 -10.02
C THR A 111 13.03 4.84 -10.13
N LEU A 112 13.39 5.45 -11.25
CA LEU A 112 13.09 6.85 -11.55
C LEU A 112 11.62 7.01 -11.92
N HIS A 113 10.94 7.98 -11.31
CA HIS A 113 9.54 8.29 -11.62
C HIS A 113 9.31 9.78 -11.83
N THR A 114 8.10 10.12 -12.29
CA THR A 114 7.61 11.50 -12.42
C THR A 114 6.13 11.52 -12.04
N ALA A 115 5.61 12.68 -11.69
CA ALA A 115 4.18 12.97 -11.74
C ALA A 115 3.96 14.16 -12.68
N THR A 116 3.32 13.88 -13.81
CA THR A 116 3.10 14.85 -14.89
C THR A 116 1.61 14.94 -15.18
N SER A 117 1.05 16.15 -15.08
CA SER A 117 -0.36 16.38 -15.40
C SER A 117 -0.69 16.00 -16.84
N GLY A 118 -1.90 15.49 -17.07
CA GLY A 118 -2.38 15.01 -18.37
C GLY A 118 -2.88 13.57 -18.32
N THR A 119 -3.46 13.14 -19.43
CA THR A 119 -4.00 11.79 -19.61
C THR A 119 -2.99 10.79 -20.19
N GLY A 120 -1.83 11.28 -20.66
CA GLY A 120 -0.77 10.44 -21.21
C GLY A 120 0.25 11.23 -22.04
N PRO A 121 1.18 10.52 -22.71
CA PRO A 121 2.28 11.14 -23.45
C PRO A 121 1.83 12.00 -24.64
N ASP A 122 0.69 11.66 -25.24
CA ASP A 122 0.11 12.33 -26.42
C ASP A 122 -0.88 13.44 -26.05
N ASP A 123 -1.11 13.69 -24.76
CA ASP A 123 -2.00 14.75 -24.30
C ASP A 123 -1.42 16.14 -24.67
N PRO A 124 -2.15 16.99 -25.42
CA PRO A 124 -1.67 18.32 -25.80
C PRO A 124 -1.48 19.27 -24.60
N ASP A 125 -2.09 18.95 -23.45
CA ASP A 125 -1.96 19.68 -22.19
C ASP A 125 -1.01 19.00 -21.18
N LYS A 126 -0.29 17.96 -21.62
CA LYS A 126 0.74 17.29 -20.82
C LYS A 126 1.67 18.28 -20.14
N GLY A 127 1.79 18.15 -18.82
CA GLY A 127 2.73 18.90 -17.99
C GLY A 127 2.36 20.37 -17.78
N LYS A 128 1.32 20.91 -18.43
CA LYS A 128 1.01 22.35 -18.37
C LYS A 128 0.53 22.79 -16.99
N LEU A 129 -0.20 21.93 -16.27
CA LEU A 129 -0.69 22.25 -14.93
C LEU A 129 0.40 22.00 -13.88
N PHE A 130 1.12 20.89 -14.01
CA PHE A 130 2.34 20.59 -13.27
C PHE A 130 3.16 19.48 -13.94
N ASP A 131 4.46 19.49 -13.65
CA ASP A 131 5.41 18.42 -13.91
C ASP A 131 6.46 18.42 -12.80
N THR A 132 6.61 17.32 -12.07
CA THR A 132 7.62 17.21 -11.02
C THR A 132 9.05 17.14 -11.56
N SER A 133 9.23 16.98 -12.87
CA SER A 133 10.44 16.41 -13.45
C SER A 133 10.73 15.03 -12.81
N TYR A 134 11.98 14.59 -12.86
CA TYR A 134 12.40 13.32 -12.28
C TYR A 134 12.42 13.34 -10.74
N ILE A 135 11.92 12.25 -10.17
CA ILE A 135 11.97 11.93 -8.75
C ILE A 135 12.81 10.65 -8.63
N THR A 136 14.00 10.77 -8.06
CA THR A 136 14.89 9.62 -7.84
C THR A 136 14.25 8.61 -6.87
N GLY A 137 14.58 7.34 -7.01
CA GLY A 137 14.14 6.31 -6.08
C GLY A 137 14.55 6.62 -4.64
N GLY A 138 13.62 6.51 -3.70
CA GLY A 138 13.81 6.87 -2.30
C GLY A 138 13.72 8.37 -1.98
N GLU A 139 13.49 9.23 -2.97
CA GLU A 139 13.42 10.69 -2.79
C GLU A 139 11.98 11.23 -2.93
N LYS A 140 11.80 12.50 -2.53
CA LYS A 140 10.55 13.24 -2.67
C LYS A 140 10.66 14.28 -3.76
N SER A 141 9.55 14.55 -4.45
CA SER A 141 9.46 15.69 -5.37
C SER A 141 9.59 17.01 -4.61
N LYS A 142 9.85 18.09 -5.37
CA LYS A 142 9.58 19.43 -4.86
C LYS A 142 8.06 19.58 -4.62
N PRO A 143 7.64 20.41 -3.64
CA PRO A 143 6.23 20.73 -3.47
C PRO A 143 5.65 21.42 -4.71
N VAL A 144 4.50 20.95 -5.18
CA VAL A 144 3.76 21.48 -6.33
C VAL A 144 2.52 22.20 -5.87
N GLU A 145 2.27 23.38 -6.41
CA GLU A 145 1.04 24.15 -6.20
C GLU A 145 0.13 24.06 -7.43
N LEU A 146 -1.13 23.73 -7.22
CA LEU A 146 -2.13 23.67 -8.29
C LEU A 146 -2.77 25.05 -8.51
N LYS A 147 -2.12 25.88 -9.32
CA LYS A 147 -2.61 27.23 -9.63
C LYS A 147 -3.93 27.18 -10.41
N GLY A 148 -4.93 27.92 -9.94
CA GLY A 148 -6.23 28.05 -10.62
C GLY A 148 -7.21 26.89 -10.41
N ALA A 149 -6.82 25.88 -9.63
CA ALA A 149 -7.70 24.78 -9.22
C ALA A 149 -8.88 25.27 -8.39
N LYS A 150 -10.01 24.57 -8.49
CA LYS A 150 -11.25 24.81 -7.76
C LYS A 150 -11.71 23.53 -7.07
N VAL A 151 -12.49 23.68 -6.00
CA VAL A 151 -13.11 22.53 -5.33
C VAL A 151 -13.98 21.77 -6.33
N GLY A 152 -13.83 20.45 -6.36
CA GLY A 152 -14.48 19.54 -7.29
C GLY A 152 -13.65 19.23 -8.54
N ASP A 153 -12.58 19.98 -8.82
CA ASP A 153 -11.72 19.70 -9.99
C ASP A 153 -11.11 18.31 -9.87
N THR A 154 -11.10 17.58 -11.00
CA THR A 154 -10.40 16.30 -11.13
C THR A 154 -9.24 16.47 -12.12
N ILE A 155 -8.03 16.22 -11.65
CA ILE A 155 -6.80 16.41 -12.43
C ILE A 155 -6.17 15.05 -12.70
N ASN A 156 -6.14 14.64 -13.97
CA ASN A 156 -5.43 13.43 -14.38
C ASN A 156 -3.92 13.72 -14.40
N TYR A 157 -3.14 12.71 -14.03
CA TYR A 157 -1.70 12.75 -14.14
C TYR A 157 -1.14 11.34 -14.33
N PHE A 158 0.09 11.25 -14.81
CA PHE A 158 0.75 9.99 -15.11
C PHE A 158 2.26 10.08 -14.87
N CYS A 159 2.94 8.94 -14.90
CA CYS A 159 4.40 8.89 -14.94
C CYS A 159 4.90 8.89 -16.39
N SER A 160 5.66 9.91 -16.79
CA SER A 160 6.25 10.00 -18.13
C SER A 160 7.27 8.89 -18.45
N VAL A 161 7.96 8.35 -17.44
CA VAL A 161 8.91 7.23 -17.59
C VAL A 161 8.18 5.89 -17.73
N HIS A 162 7.03 5.76 -17.06
CA HIS A 162 6.20 4.55 -17.05
C HIS A 162 4.74 4.93 -17.42
N PRO A 163 4.42 5.17 -18.71
CA PRO A 163 3.17 5.82 -19.12
C PRO A 163 1.87 5.11 -18.75
N TYR A 164 1.93 3.82 -18.38
CA TYR A 164 0.79 3.07 -17.88
C TYR A 164 0.41 3.45 -16.43
N MET A 165 1.32 4.08 -15.68
CA MET A 165 1.04 4.55 -14.33
C MET A 165 0.21 5.82 -14.42
N THR A 166 -1.08 5.74 -14.07
CA THR A 166 -2.03 6.85 -14.23
C THR A 166 -2.86 6.99 -12.97
N SER A 167 -3.15 8.24 -12.58
CA SER A 167 -3.95 8.53 -11.40
C SER A 167 -4.69 9.86 -11.55
N LYS A 168 -5.55 10.16 -10.57
CA LYS A 168 -6.38 11.36 -10.55
C LYS A 168 -6.36 11.99 -9.18
N ILE A 169 -6.13 13.30 -9.13
CA ILE A 169 -6.29 14.12 -7.93
C ILE A 169 -7.69 14.72 -7.95
N THR A 170 -8.39 14.67 -6.81
CA THR A 170 -9.65 15.39 -6.62
C THR A 170 -9.41 16.54 -5.66
N ILE A 171 -9.81 17.76 -6.05
CA ILE A 171 -9.68 18.92 -5.16
C ILE A 171 -10.88 19.01 -4.25
N ILE A 172 -10.65 19.00 -2.94
CA ILE A 172 -11.70 19.11 -1.94
C ILE A 172 -11.65 20.48 -1.26
N ALA A 173 -12.73 20.83 -0.55
CA ALA A 173 -12.73 22.06 0.25
C ALA A 173 -11.58 22.04 1.26
N ALA A 174 -10.92 23.17 1.45
CA ALA A 174 -9.97 23.32 2.54
C ALA A 174 -10.74 23.20 3.87
N GLU A 175 -10.37 22.24 4.70
CA GLU A 175 -10.81 22.19 6.09
C GLU A 175 -10.35 23.50 6.77
N LYS A 176 -11.27 24.27 7.35
CA LYS A 176 -10.92 25.46 8.13
C LYS A 176 -10.15 25.01 9.37
N GLY A 177 -8.81 24.97 9.28
CA GLY A 177 -7.88 24.94 10.40
C GLY A 177 -8.31 24.09 11.59
N GLY A 178 -8.55 22.80 11.36
CA GLY A 178 -8.74 21.80 12.40
C GLY A 178 -7.45 21.02 12.56
N GLN A 179 -6.73 21.28 13.64
CA GLN A 179 -5.49 20.61 14.01
C GLN A 179 -5.67 19.08 13.96
N ALA A 180 -4.84 18.40 13.17
CA ALA A 180 -4.74 16.94 13.16
C ALA A 180 -4.16 16.48 14.51
N GLY A 181 -5.03 16.38 15.52
CA GLY A 181 -4.73 15.77 16.80
C GLY A 181 -4.62 14.27 16.63
N GLY A 182 -3.40 13.76 16.53
CA GLY A 182 -3.13 12.35 16.81
C GLY A 182 -3.45 12.09 18.28
N THR A 183 -4.54 11.38 18.55
CA THR A 183 -4.92 11.02 19.93
C THR A 183 -4.12 9.78 20.36
N SER A 184 -2.96 10.01 20.96
CA SER A 184 -2.41 9.11 21.98
C SER A 184 -3.12 9.41 23.29
N GLY A 185 -3.55 8.36 23.99
CA GLY A 185 -4.42 8.44 25.16
C GLY A 185 -3.87 9.27 26.32
N GLY A 186 -4.79 9.91 27.05
CA GLY A 186 -4.53 10.61 28.30
C GLY A 186 -5.76 11.38 28.76
N ASN A 187 -6.40 10.88 29.82
CA ASN A 187 -7.61 11.42 30.43
C ASN A 187 -7.38 12.79 31.09
N ALA A 188 -8.21 13.80 30.77
CA ALA A 188 -8.85 14.76 31.70
C ALA A 188 -9.28 16.07 31.01
N GLY A 189 -10.56 16.46 31.19
CA GLY A 189 -10.94 17.87 31.38
C GLY A 189 -11.33 18.72 30.16
N GLY A 190 -12.57 18.54 29.67
CA GLY A 190 -13.50 19.61 29.27
C GLY A 190 -13.09 20.69 28.26
N ALA A 191 -13.60 20.59 27.03
CA ALA A 191 -14.32 21.65 26.31
C ALA A 191 -14.97 21.06 25.03
N ALA A 192 -16.11 21.65 24.62
CA ALA A 192 -17.07 21.11 23.67
C ALA A 192 -16.51 20.78 22.28
N GLY A 193 -16.29 19.49 22.02
CA GLY A 193 -16.20 18.89 20.70
C GLY A 193 -17.16 17.72 20.65
N THR A 194 -17.85 17.52 19.52
CA THR A 194 -18.83 16.44 19.32
C THR A 194 -18.19 15.08 19.59
N THR A 195 -18.48 14.48 20.74
CA THR A 195 -18.03 13.13 21.07
C THR A 195 -18.74 12.14 20.15
N LEU A 196 -18.01 11.56 19.18
CA LEU A 196 -18.46 10.36 18.47
C LEU A 196 -18.27 9.17 19.42
N THR A 197 -19.37 8.62 19.92
CA THR A 197 -19.36 7.44 20.77
C THR A 197 -19.28 6.18 19.89
N ILE A 198 -18.19 5.42 20.02
CA ILE A 198 -18.10 4.07 19.44
C ILE A 198 -18.92 3.12 20.33
N LEU A 199 -19.89 2.42 19.73
CA LEU A 199 -20.75 1.50 20.47
C LEU A 199 -19.99 0.20 20.80
N ALA A 200 -20.23 -0.34 22.01
CA ALA A 200 -19.67 -1.63 22.40
C ALA A 200 -20.18 -2.72 21.43
N GLY A 201 -19.27 -3.36 20.68
CA GLY A 201 -19.61 -4.32 19.62
C GLY A 201 -19.37 -3.84 18.18
N ALA A 202 -18.88 -2.61 17.96
CA ALA A 202 -18.52 -2.11 16.61
C ALA A 202 -17.40 -2.92 15.91
N SER A 203 -16.72 -3.83 16.61
CA SER A 203 -15.73 -4.73 16.03
C SER A 203 -16.32 -6.03 15.46
N THR A 204 -17.62 -6.27 15.56
CA THR A 204 -18.29 -7.47 14.99
C THR A 204 -18.93 -7.15 13.64
N GLN A 205 -18.55 -7.89 12.59
CA GLN A 205 -19.09 -7.75 11.25
C GLN A 205 -20.63 -7.87 11.24
N GLY A 206 -21.33 -6.79 10.87
CA GLY A 206 -22.79 -6.72 10.79
C GLY A 206 -23.48 -5.82 11.83
N SER A 207 -22.73 -5.26 12.79
CA SER A 207 -23.24 -4.23 13.71
C SER A 207 -22.98 -2.82 13.15
N PRO A 208 -23.91 -1.86 13.29
CA PRO A 208 -23.67 -0.49 12.81
C PRO A 208 -22.56 0.19 13.62
N ASP A 209 -21.58 0.76 12.91
CA ASP A 209 -20.35 1.33 13.49
C ASP A 209 -20.60 2.62 14.30
N PHE A 210 -21.71 3.31 14.04
CA PHE A 210 -22.07 4.59 14.67
C PHE A 210 -23.59 4.71 14.90
N ASP A 211 -23.99 5.41 15.97
CA ASP A 211 -25.41 5.71 16.26
C ASP A 211 -25.94 6.82 15.33
N PRO A 212 -26.87 6.54 14.39
CA PRO A 212 -27.41 7.55 13.47
C PRO A 212 -28.34 8.56 14.17
N GLY A 213 -28.73 8.33 15.43
CA GLY A 213 -29.67 9.17 16.18
C GLY A 213 -29.17 10.58 16.49
N GLN A 214 -27.85 10.80 16.49
CA GLN A 214 -27.26 12.12 16.78
C GLN A 214 -27.20 13.02 15.53
N ALA A 215 -26.96 12.46 14.34
CA ALA A 215 -26.87 13.24 13.09
C ALA A 215 -28.22 13.88 12.70
N ILE A 216 -29.33 13.20 12.96
CA ILE A 216 -30.68 13.67 12.61
C ILE A 216 -31.13 14.82 13.52
N ARG A 217 -30.72 14.82 14.80
CA ARG A 217 -31.11 15.87 15.77
C ARG A 217 -30.43 17.21 15.49
N TYR A 218 -29.20 17.20 14.97
CA TYR A 218 -28.49 18.43 14.59
C TYR A 218 -29.10 19.10 13.34
N GLN A 219 -29.49 18.32 12.34
CA GLN A 219 -30.18 18.85 11.15
C GLN A 219 -31.50 19.56 11.51
N LEU A 220 -32.28 18.99 12.46
CA LEU A 220 -33.55 19.59 12.87
C LEU A 220 -33.37 20.89 13.69
N HIS A 221 -32.28 21.01 14.47
CA HIS A 221 -31.97 22.22 15.24
C HIS A 221 -31.44 23.35 14.34
N TYR A 222 -30.64 23.01 13.32
CA TYR A 222 -30.11 23.99 12.37
C TYR A 222 -31.23 24.64 11.54
N TRP A 223 -32.21 23.85 11.06
CA TRP A 223 -33.38 24.37 10.34
C TRP A 223 -34.28 25.27 11.22
N ARG A 224 -34.49 24.92 12.49
CA ARG A 224 -35.29 25.75 13.43
C ARG A 224 -34.63 27.09 13.80
N THR A 225 -33.33 27.23 13.57
CA THR A 225 -32.57 28.44 13.90
C THR A 225 -32.50 29.39 12.70
N ILE A 226 -32.44 28.86 11.47
CA ILE A 226 -32.48 29.62 10.21
C ILE A 226 -33.87 30.25 9.99
N CYS A 227 -34.96 29.52 10.23
CA CYS A 227 -36.31 30.08 10.03
C CYS A 227 -36.70 31.19 11.03
N ARG A 228 -35.96 31.36 12.14
CA ARG A 228 -36.24 32.39 13.16
C ARG A 228 -35.48 33.70 12.95
N HIS A 229 -34.51 33.71 12.04
CA HIS A 229 -33.75 34.92 11.68
C HIS A 229 -34.25 35.60 10.39
N ASN A 230 -35.26 35.01 9.72
CA ASN A 230 -35.83 35.51 8.47
C ASN A 230 -37.35 35.74 8.55
N ALA A 231 -37.88 35.96 9.76
CA ALA A 231 -39.27 36.36 10.01
C ALA A 231 -39.30 37.61 10.89
#